data_AF-A0A2A5FMX9-F1
#
_entry.id   AF-A0A2A5FMX9-F1
#
_cell.length_a   1.000
_cell.length_b   1.000
_cell.length_c   1.000
_cell.angle_alpha   90.00
_cell.angle_beta   90.00
_cell.angle_gamma   90.00
#
_symmetry.space_group_name_H-M   'P 1'
#
loop_
_entity.id
_entity.type
_entity.pdbx_description
1 polymer ?
#
loop_
_entity_poly.entity_id
_entity_poly.type
_entity_poly.pdbx_seq_one_letter_code
_entity_poly.pdbx_strand_id
1 'polypeptide(L)'
;MKFIFLLITSVFCISINFSQSSCPNPFDNNLDGTISIYDLMGLLSIFGEEDLDFDGLIDSYDLCIDLNACNFLNIPTELCLYDDALAICGGSCLSDVDGDGICDDVDACIGPVDVCGVCNGTDALASSIESITFLYDSVYATSANQWVLFVVGADTIFNYICPSTFSNCGEDVIFDNYNYSTVQIGNQCWFSENCRYLPSVSPASSGNAVDPFYYVYGYEGADVAEAKSTSNYSTYGTLYNFPAIMLGEMCPTGWHIPTDLEWQVLEVFLGMSPLDASSTGFRGTDQGNQIKSIVGWSNNNGTNTSGFSALPAGYRNPTGVFYSLGNQAYLWSSSVSELSEPWARKLKGGPRILRNVFNQGFGYSTRCISD
;
A
#
# COMPACT_ATOMS: atom_id res chain seq x y z
N MET A 1 -21.15 -8.76 81.90
CA MET A 1 -22.46 -8.09 81.78
C MET A 1 -23.50 -9.17 81.47
N LYS A 2 -24.46 -9.34 82.37
CA LYS A 2 -25.62 -10.27 82.36
C LYS A 2 -26.33 -10.25 80.99
N PHE A 3 -26.87 -11.36 80.48
CA PHE A 3 -28.23 -11.80 80.83
C PHE A 3 -28.47 -13.30 80.65
N ILE A 4 -29.23 -13.82 81.61
CA ILE A 4 -29.82 -15.16 81.74
C ILE A 4 -31.26 -15.10 81.22
N PHE A 5 -31.75 -16.17 80.58
CA PHE A 5 -33.16 -16.64 80.62
C PHE A 5 -33.15 -18.16 80.33
N LEU A 6 -33.21 -19.02 81.36
CA LEU A 6 -34.39 -19.76 81.85
C LEU A 6 -35.23 -20.44 80.74
N LEU A 7 -35.14 -21.77 80.54
CA LEU A 7 -35.72 -22.91 81.30
C LEU A 7 -37.01 -23.40 80.63
N ILE A 8 -37.07 -24.67 80.20
CA ILE A 8 -38.16 -25.63 80.50
C ILE A 8 -37.71 -27.04 80.11
N THR A 9 -37.96 -27.94 81.04
CA THR A 9 -37.66 -29.37 81.15
C THR A 9 -38.65 -30.25 80.40
N SER A 10 -38.20 -31.38 79.84
CA SER A 10 -38.86 -32.69 80.04
C SER A 10 -38.01 -33.84 79.50
N VAL A 11 -37.55 -34.69 80.42
CA VAL A 11 -37.05 -36.04 80.16
C VAL A 11 -38.26 -36.96 79.97
N PHE A 12 -38.29 -37.83 78.94
CA PHE A 12 -38.62 -39.26 79.08
C PHE A 12 -38.46 -40.07 77.77
N CYS A 13 -37.74 -41.20 77.91
CA CYS A 13 -37.71 -42.46 77.16
C CYS A 13 -38.03 -42.54 75.65
N ILE A 14 -36.97 -42.82 74.89
CA ILE A 14 -36.77 -43.94 73.96
C ILE A 14 -38.04 -44.60 73.39
N SER A 15 -38.28 -44.39 72.11
CA SER A 15 -38.81 -45.40 71.20
C SER A 15 -38.01 -45.36 69.91
N ILE A 16 -37.32 -46.47 69.66
CA ILE A 16 -36.49 -46.73 68.49
C ILE A 16 -37.47 -46.94 67.33
N ASN A 17 -37.84 -45.87 66.64
CA ASN A 17 -38.29 -46.03 65.27
C ASN A 17 -37.01 -46.10 64.44
N PHE A 18 -36.60 -47.32 64.11
CA PHE A 18 -35.91 -47.53 62.85
C PHE A 18 -36.83 -46.91 61.79
N SER A 19 -36.52 -45.67 61.37
CA SER A 19 -36.92 -45.23 60.05
C SER A 19 -36.55 -46.37 59.13
N GLN A 20 -37.51 -46.88 58.36
CA GLN A 20 -37.14 -47.64 57.18
C GLN A 20 -36.02 -46.84 56.54
N SER A 21 -34.81 -47.40 56.52
CA SER A 21 -33.85 -46.99 55.53
C SER A 21 -34.66 -47.07 54.25
N SER A 22 -34.94 -45.93 53.62
CA SER A 22 -35.38 -45.92 52.24
C SER A 22 -34.42 -46.87 51.55
N CYS A 23 -34.89 -48.06 51.17
CA CYS A 23 -34.13 -48.86 50.23
C CYS A 23 -33.96 -47.90 49.06
N PRO A 24 -32.73 -47.48 48.70
CA PRO A 24 -32.55 -46.67 47.51
C PRO A 24 -33.25 -47.44 46.42
N ASN A 25 -34.32 -46.87 45.87
CA ASN A 25 -35.03 -47.52 44.80
C ASN A 25 -33.98 -47.64 43.69
N PRO A 26 -33.52 -48.85 43.34
CA PRO A 26 -32.36 -49.01 42.46
C PRO A 26 -32.67 -48.54 41.02
N PHE A 27 -33.91 -48.14 40.77
CA PHE A 27 -34.43 -47.63 39.52
C PHE A 27 -34.76 -46.13 39.56
N ASP A 28 -34.47 -45.44 40.68
CA ASP A 28 -34.56 -43.98 40.85
C ASP A 28 -33.13 -43.43 40.80
N ASN A 29 -32.65 -43.18 39.58
CA ASN A 29 -31.25 -42.83 39.34
C ASN A 29 -30.96 -41.37 39.70
N ASN A 30 -31.97 -40.49 39.63
CA ASN A 30 -31.81 -39.07 39.93
C ASN A 30 -32.14 -38.72 41.40
N LEU A 31 -32.62 -39.69 42.19
CA LEU A 31 -32.95 -39.60 43.60
C LEU A 31 -34.07 -38.58 43.91
N ASP A 32 -34.99 -38.36 42.97
CA ASP A 32 -36.13 -37.45 43.13
C ASP A 32 -37.33 -38.08 43.86
N GLY A 33 -37.25 -39.39 44.15
CA GLY A 33 -38.27 -40.15 44.86
C GLY A 33 -39.39 -40.69 43.95
N THR A 34 -39.28 -40.50 42.63
CA THR A 34 -40.21 -41.04 41.62
C THR A 34 -39.45 -41.92 40.62
N ILE A 35 -40.16 -42.83 39.93
CA ILE A 35 -39.62 -43.52 38.75
C ILE A 35 -40.31 -42.89 37.54
N SER A 36 -39.55 -42.15 36.75
CA SER A 36 -40.05 -41.36 35.61
C SER A 36 -39.21 -41.62 34.35
N ILE A 37 -39.53 -40.91 33.27
CA ILE A 37 -38.72 -40.94 32.05
C ILE A 37 -37.30 -40.42 32.29
N TYR A 38 -37.11 -39.53 33.26
CA TYR A 38 -35.79 -38.97 33.59
C TYR A 38 -34.86 -40.02 34.23
N ASP A 39 -35.40 -41.01 34.93
CA ASP A 39 -34.62 -42.14 35.45
C ASP A 39 -34.18 -43.09 34.33
N LEU A 40 -35.05 -43.28 33.33
CA LEU A 40 -34.71 -44.04 32.13
C LEU A 40 -33.60 -43.31 31.33
N MET A 41 -33.73 -42.00 31.14
CA MET A 41 -32.69 -41.18 30.50
C MET A 41 -31.37 -41.21 31.29
N GLY A 42 -31.43 -41.11 32.63
CA GLY A 42 -30.26 -41.25 33.49
C GLY A 42 -29.61 -42.64 33.41
N LEU A 43 -30.40 -43.71 33.23
CA LEU A 43 -29.88 -45.06 32.97
C LEU A 43 -29.24 -45.18 31.58
N LEU A 44 -29.80 -44.52 30.56
CA LEU A 44 -29.27 -44.51 29.20
C LEU A 44 -27.95 -43.72 29.09
N SER A 45 -27.81 -42.62 29.84
CA SER A 45 -26.54 -41.86 29.98
C SER A 45 -25.40 -42.74 30.53
N ILE A 46 -25.67 -43.72 31.41
CA ILE A 46 -24.65 -44.70 31.87
C ILE A 46 -24.06 -45.51 30.69
N PHE A 47 -24.82 -45.70 29.61
CA PHE A 47 -24.39 -46.38 28.40
C PHE A 47 -23.87 -45.42 27.31
N GLY A 48 -23.77 -44.12 27.61
CA GLY A 48 -23.32 -43.08 26.67
C GLY A 48 -24.40 -42.63 25.68
N GLU A 49 -25.67 -42.91 25.97
CA GLU A 49 -26.82 -42.47 25.18
C GLU A 49 -27.44 -41.24 25.87
N GLU A 50 -26.87 -40.06 25.59
CA GLU A 50 -27.31 -38.75 26.11
C GLU A 50 -28.09 -37.98 25.04
N ASP A 51 -28.93 -37.04 25.47
CA ASP A 51 -29.70 -36.12 24.61
C ASP A 51 -29.38 -34.72 25.16
N LEU A 52 -28.36 -34.09 24.59
CA LEU A 52 -27.73 -32.89 25.16
C LEU A 52 -28.58 -31.62 24.96
N ASP A 53 -29.26 -31.53 23.83
CA ASP A 53 -30.07 -30.37 23.44
C ASP A 53 -31.57 -30.53 23.75
N PHE A 54 -31.98 -31.70 24.22
CA PHE A 54 -33.33 -32.07 24.64
C PHE A 54 -34.34 -32.01 23.49
N ASP A 55 -33.92 -32.29 22.27
CA ASP A 55 -34.79 -32.31 21.09
C ASP A 55 -35.55 -33.64 20.91
N GLY A 56 -35.16 -34.66 21.69
CA GLY A 56 -35.75 -36.00 21.69
C GLY A 56 -35.03 -37.00 20.77
N LEU A 57 -33.90 -36.64 20.19
CA LEU A 57 -32.92 -37.52 19.58
C LEU A 57 -31.76 -37.78 20.54
N ILE A 58 -31.14 -38.95 20.42
CA ILE A 58 -29.99 -39.31 21.23
C ILE A 58 -28.74 -38.86 20.46
N ASP A 59 -27.77 -38.26 21.13
CA ASP A 59 -26.53 -37.68 20.59
C ASP A 59 -25.78 -38.64 19.62
N SER A 60 -25.88 -39.95 19.84
CA SER A 60 -25.28 -40.98 18.98
C SER A 60 -25.92 -41.09 17.58
N TYR A 61 -27.14 -40.59 17.45
CA TYR A 61 -27.95 -40.52 16.22
C TYR A 61 -28.33 -39.09 15.84
N ASP A 62 -27.91 -38.11 16.63
CA ASP A 62 -28.13 -36.70 16.37
C ASP A 62 -26.94 -36.13 15.58
N LEU A 63 -27.26 -35.48 14.47
CA LEU A 63 -26.26 -34.85 13.62
C LEU A 63 -25.90 -33.43 14.10
N CYS A 64 -26.76 -32.79 14.90
CA CYS A 64 -26.51 -31.44 15.39
C CYS A 64 -27.14 -31.13 16.76
N ILE A 65 -26.32 -31.28 17.80
CA ILE A 65 -26.68 -31.02 19.21
C ILE A 65 -26.41 -29.58 19.69
N ASP A 66 -25.88 -28.69 18.84
CA ASP A 66 -25.55 -27.31 19.24
C ASP A 66 -26.68 -26.35 18.92
N LEU A 67 -27.36 -25.85 19.96
CA LEU A 67 -28.43 -24.84 19.88
C LEU A 67 -27.97 -23.51 19.25
N ASN A 68 -26.67 -23.25 19.16
CA ASN A 68 -26.11 -22.06 18.53
C ASN A 68 -25.73 -22.28 17.05
N ALA A 69 -25.89 -23.49 16.52
CA ALA A 69 -25.70 -23.76 15.11
C ALA A 69 -26.70 -22.94 14.28
N CYS A 70 -26.24 -22.35 13.18
CA CYS A 70 -27.07 -21.52 12.31
C CYS A 70 -28.15 -22.33 11.57
N ASN A 71 -27.97 -23.65 11.46
CA ASN A 71 -28.92 -24.59 10.87
C ASN A 71 -29.60 -25.50 11.92
N PHE A 72 -29.61 -25.12 13.20
CA PHE A 72 -30.21 -25.94 14.25
C PHE A 72 -31.68 -26.29 13.95
N LEU A 73 -32.03 -27.57 14.08
CA LEU A 73 -33.37 -28.13 13.94
C LEU A 73 -33.54 -29.29 14.93
N ASN A 74 -34.71 -29.41 15.55
CA ASN A 74 -35.03 -30.51 16.48
C ASN A 74 -35.01 -31.94 15.88
N ILE A 75 -34.80 -32.06 14.56
CA ILE A 75 -34.61 -33.33 13.87
C ILE A 75 -33.65 -33.04 12.71
N PRO A 76 -32.34 -32.94 12.95
CA PRO A 76 -31.41 -32.53 11.93
C PRO A 76 -31.19 -33.65 10.91
N THR A 77 -31.11 -33.27 9.64
CA THR A 77 -30.79 -34.18 8.52
C THR A 77 -29.34 -34.03 8.04
N GLU A 78 -28.59 -33.11 8.65
CA GLU A 78 -27.24 -32.70 8.30
C GLU A 78 -26.49 -32.25 9.56
N LEU A 79 -25.16 -32.18 9.49
CA LEU A 79 -24.33 -31.79 10.63
C LEU A 79 -24.54 -30.32 11.03
N CYS A 80 -24.18 -29.96 12.26
CA CYS A 80 -24.16 -28.54 12.67
C CYS A 80 -23.27 -27.71 11.75
N LEU A 81 -23.85 -26.62 11.25
CA LEU A 81 -23.18 -25.56 10.52
C LEU A 81 -23.10 -24.32 11.40
N TYR A 82 -22.09 -23.51 11.15
CA TYR A 82 -21.89 -22.25 11.83
C TYR A 82 -21.77 -21.13 10.80
N ASP A 83 -22.12 -19.93 11.23
CA ASP A 83 -21.91 -18.73 10.43
C ASP A 83 -20.40 -18.53 10.21
N ASP A 84 -20.02 -18.24 8.98
CA ASP A 84 -18.67 -17.85 8.63
C ASP A 84 -18.43 -16.35 8.91
N ALA A 85 -17.26 -15.81 8.56
CA ALA A 85 -16.97 -14.39 8.83
C ALA A 85 -17.92 -13.40 8.12
N LEU A 86 -18.63 -13.83 7.08
CA LEU A 86 -19.64 -13.06 6.35
C LEU A 86 -21.07 -13.28 6.87
N ALA A 87 -21.21 -13.96 8.01
CA ALA A 87 -22.49 -14.41 8.56
C ALA A 87 -23.27 -15.34 7.60
N ILE A 88 -22.56 -16.16 6.81
CA ILE A 88 -23.17 -17.17 5.94
C ILE A 88 -23.10 -18.53 6.63
N CYS A 89 -24.27 -19.12 6.89
CA CYS A 89 -24.39 -20.43 7.49
C CYS A 89 -23.74 -21.54 6.64
N GLY A 90 -22.71 -22.19 7.18
CA GLY A 90 -21.94 -23.21 6.45
C GLY A 90 -21.04 -22.64 5.35
N GLY A 91 -20.80 -21.34 5.37
CA GLY A 91 -19.86 -20.67 4.47
C GLY A 91 -18.41 -21.04 4.76
N SER A 92 -17.52 -20.71 3.81
CA SER A 92 -16.09 -21.04 3.90
C SER A 92 -15.22 -19.84 4.29
N CYS A 93 -15.81 -18.66 4.55
CA CYS A 93 -15.02 -17.47 4.82
C CYS A 93 -14.43 -17.48 6.23
N LEU A 94 -13.10 -17.49 6.32
CA LEU A 94 -12.40 -17.54 7.60
C LEU A 94 -12.30 -16.17 8.29
N SER A 95 -12.31 -15.08 7.52
CA SER A 95 -12.06 -13.72 8.02
C SER A 95 -12.57 -12.67 7.04
N ASP A 96 -13.14 -11.60 7.59
CA ASP A 96 -13.57 -10.36 6.93
C ASP A 96 -13.17 -9.24 7.90
N VAL A 97 -11.93 -8.75 7.77
CA VAL A 97 -11.30 -7.89 8.79
C VAL A 97 -11.92 -6.49 8.81
N ASP A 98 -12.31 -5.97 7.65
CA ASP A 98 -12.83 -4.62 7.51
C ASP A 98 -14.37 -4.56 7.42
N GLY A 99 -15.03 -5.71 7.32
CA GLY A 99 -16.48 -5.84 7.41
C GLY A 99 -17.20 -5.34 6.17
N ASP A 100 -16.54 -5.38 5.01
CA ASP A 100 -17.11 -4.90 3.74
C ASP A 100 -18.00 -5.94 3.03
N GLY A 101 -18.02 -7.17 3.55
CA GLY A 101 -18.81 -8.28 3.03
C GLY A 101 -18.08 -9.13 1.98
N ILE A 102 -16.77 -8.96 1.80
CA ILE A 102 -15.90 -9.78 0.96
C ILE A 102 -14.93 -10.55 1.86
N CYS A 103 -14.67 -11.82 1.54
CA CYS A 103 -13.75 -12.61 2.34
C CYS A 103 -12.29 -12.24 2.07
N ASP A 104 -11.46 -12.13 3.11
CA ASP A 104 -10.05 -11.70 3.02
C ASP A 104 -9.21 -12.50 1.99
N ASP A 105 -9.57 -13.76 1.70
CA ASP A 105 -8.84 -14.61 0.74
C ASP A 105 -9.13 -14.27 -0.73
N VAL A 106 -10.22 -13.56 -1.00
CA VAL A 106 -10.64 -13.07 -2.32
C VAL A 106 -10.81 -11.55 -2.37
N ASP A 107 -10.61 -10.88 -1.24
CA ASP A 107 -10.67 -9.44 -1.12
C ASP A 107 -9.38 -8.80 -1.66
N ALA A 108 -9.56 -7.86 -2.58
CA ALA A 108 -8.46 -7.09 -3.15
C ALA A 108 -7.96 -6.01 -2.18
N CYS A 109 -8.77 -5.64 -1.17
CA CYS A 109 -8.44 -4.61 -0.21
C CYS A 109 -8.92 -4.91 1.21
N ILE A 110 -8.03 -5.54 1.99
CA ILE A 110 -8.27 -5.73 3.42
C ILE A 110 -8.00 -4.40 4.16
N GLY A 111 -9.02 -3.57 4.31
CA GLY A 111 -8.97 -2.26 4.99
C GLY A 111 -9.77 -1.16 4.29
N PRO A 112 -9.87 0.05 4.88
CA PRO A 112 -10.63 1.13 4.28
C PRO A 112 -10.02 1.55 2.94
N VAL A 113 -10.87 1.60 1.91
CA VAL A 113 -10.57 2.27 0.64
C VAL A 113 -10.70 3.77 0.86
N ASP A 114 -9.68 4.54 0.46
CA ASP A 114 -9.72 6.01 0.57
C ASP A 114 -10.63 6.65 -0.52
N VAL A 115 -10.79 7.98 -0.47
CA VAL A 115 -11.56 8.73 -1.48
C VAL A 115 -10.99 8.64 -2.90
N CYS A 116 -9.78 8.10 -3.03
CA CYS A 116 -9.06 7.89 -4.28
C CYS A 116 -9.15 6.45 -4.80
N GLY A 117 -9.92 5.57 -4.13
CA GLY A 117 -10.07 4.18 -4.53
C GLY A 117 -8.86 3.31 -4.19
N VAL A 118 -7.97 3.78 -3.31
CA VAL A 118 -6.73 3.12 -2.94
C VAL A 118 -6.91 2.38 -1.63
N CYS A 119 -6.55 1.11 -1.62
CA CYS A 119 -6.61 0.29 -0.42
C CYS A 119 -5.65 0.80 0.65
N ASN A 120 -6.16 1.06 1.86
CA ASN A 120 -5.37 1.64 2.95
C ASN A 120 -4.60 2.91 2.51
N GLY A 121 -5.19 3.66 1.56
CA GLY A 121 -4.56 4.80 0.93
C GLY A 121 -4.40 6.01 1.84
N THR A 122 -3.53 6.93 1.45
CA THR A 122 -3.41 8.24 2.09
C THR A 122 -4.39 9.21 1.44
N ASP A 123 -5.14 9.98 2.25
CA ASP A 123 -6.11 10.98 1.80
C ASP A 123 -5.65 11.79 0.56
N ALA A 124 -6.63 12.24 -0.25
CA ALA A 124 -6.39 13.00 -1.48
C ALA A 124 -5.42 14.18 -1.28
N LEU A 125 -4.55 14.42 -2.27
CA LEU A 125 -3.54 15.50 -2.23
C LEU A 125 -4.18 16.89 -2.12
N ALA A 126 -5.35 17.06 -2.73
CA ALA A 126 -6.17 18.24 -2.62
C ALA A 126 -7.63 17.90 -2.99
N SER A 127 -8.57 18.69 -2.51
CA SER A 127 -9.95 18.68 -2.97
C SER A 127 -10.37 20.08 -3.40
N SER A 128 -11.26 20.15 -4.39
CA SER A 128 -11.89 21.40 -4.83
C SER A 128 -13.39 21.20 -4.94
N ILE A 129 -14.16 22.25 -4.68
CA ILE A 129 -15.62 22.20 -4.81
C ILE A 129 -15.94 22.24 -6.31
N GLU A 130 -16.55 21.16 -6.81
CA GLU A 130 -17.05 21.10 -8.18
C GLU A 130 -18.39 21.85 -8.29
N SER A 131 -19.34 21.51 -7.40
CA SER A 131 -20.63 22.17 -7.34
C SER A 131 -21.22 22.17 -5.93
N ILE A 132 -22.06 23.16 -5.67
CA ILE A 132 -22.89 23.25 -4.47
C ILE A 132 -24.34 23.34 -4.94
N THR A 133 -25.15 22.37 -4.56
CA THR A 133 -26.59 22.35 -4.84
C THR A 133 -27.35 22.71 -3.56
N PHE A 134 -28.02 23.86 -3.56
CA PHE A 134 -28.87 24.27 -2.44
C PHE A 134 -30.26 23.66 -2.55
N LEU A 135 -30.73 23.08 -1.45
CA LEU A 135 -32.10 22.61 -1.29
C LEU A 135 -32.92 23.72 -0.66
N TYR A 136 -34.01 24.08 -1.33
CA TYR A 136 -34.93 25.12 -0.86
C TYR A 136 -36.25 24.49 -0.44
N ASP A 137 -36.83 25.03 0.62
CA ASP A 137 -38.23 24.84 0.98
C ASP A 137 -38.92 26.20 1.00
N SER A 138 -40.25 26.20 1.02
CA SER A 138 -41.03 27.44 1.04
C SER A 138 -42.22 27.36 1.98
N VAL A 139 -42.49 28.46 2.68
CA VAL A 139 -43.68 28.62 3.51
C VAL A 139 -44.46 29.85 3.08
N TYR A 140 -45.78 29.74 3.00
CA TYR A 140 -46.64 30.86 2.64
C TYR A 140 -46.92 31.74 3.86
N ALA A 141 -46.45 32.99 3.84
CA ALA A 141 -46.67 33.97 4.89
C ALA A 141 -47.96 34.75 4.65
N THR A 142 -49.06 34.30 5.27
CA THR A 142 -50.40 34.91 5.10
C THR A 142 -50.48 36.36 5.52
N SER A 143 -49.73 36.78 6.54
CA SER A 143 -49.67 38.18 7.01
C SER A 143 -49.04 39.14 6.00
N ALA A 144 -48.21 38.62 5.07
CA ALA A 144 -47.53 39.38 4.03
C ALA A 144 -48.00 39.01 2.61
N ASN A 145 -48.93 38.05 2.49
CA ASN A 145 -49.48 37.55 1.23
C ASN A 145 -48.41 37.11 0.20
N GLN A 146 -47.34 36.46 0.67
CA GLN A 146 -46.21 36.04 -0.18
C GLN A 146 -45.63 34.68 0.24
N TRP A 147 -44.99 33.98 -0.70
CA TRP A 147 -44.17 32.80 -0.40
C TRP A 147 -42.78 33.23 0.06
N VAL A 148 -42.33 32.67 1.17
CA VAL A 148 -40.96 32.83 1.68
C VAL A 148 -40.20 31.56 1.36
N LEU A 149 -39.16 31.66 0.53
CA LEU A 149 -38.19 30.57 0.33
C LEU A 149 -37.11 30.65 1.41
N PHE A 150 -36.69 29.50 1.91
CA PHE A 150 -35.54 29.36 2.81
C PHE A 150 -34.74 28.11 2.45
N VAL A 151 -33.44 28.15 2.72
CA VAL A 151 -32.54 27.03 2.47
C VAL A 151 -32.70 26.01 3.59
N VAL A 152 -32.93 24.75 3.24
CA VAL A 152 -33.06 23.63 4.18
C VAL A 152 -31.85 22.72 4.20
N GLY A 153 -30.99 22.82 3.18
CA GLY A 153 -29.75 22.06 3.10
C GLY A 153 -28.90 22.49 1.92
N ALA A 154 -27.68 21.98 1.89
CA ALA A 154 -26.78 22.09 0.75
C ALA A 154 -26.09 20.74 0.57
N ASP A 155 -25.99 20.30 -0.68
CA ASP A 155 -25.18 19.16 -1.08
C ASP A 155 -23.95 19.68 -1.82
N THR A 156 -22.77 19.20 -1.46
CA THR A 156 -21.49 19.68 -2.01
C THR A 156 -20.77 18.53 -2.67
N ILE A 157 -20.56 18.64 -3.98
CA ILE A 157 -19.77 17.70 -4.76
C ILE A 157 -18.33 18.19 -4.78
N PHE A 158 -17.42 17.34 -4.32
CA PHE A 158 -15.98 17.60 -4.35
C PHE A 158 -15.34 16.86 -5.52
N ASN A 159 -14.41 17.53 -6.18
CA ASN A 159 -13.47 16.91 -7.09
C ASN A 159 -12.15 16.69 -6.33
N TYR A 160 -11.68 15.44 -6.29
CA TYR A 160 -10.48 15.04 -5.57
C TYR A 160 -9.31 14.91 -6.55
N ILE A 161 -8.16 15.53 -6.21
CA ILE A 161 -6.90 15.30 -6.90
C ILE A 161 -6.19 14.18 -6.16
N CYS A 162 -6.30 12.99 -6.72
CA CYS A 162 -5.62 11.82 -6.20
C CYS A 162 -4.16 11.82 -6.67
N PRO A 163 -3.19 11.41 -5.82
CA PRO A 163 -1.89 11.02 -6.34
C PRO A 163 -2.15 9.92 -7.37
N SER A 164 -1.55 10.02 -8.56
CA SER A 164 -1.63 8.94 -9.53
C SER A 164 -1.07 7.69 -8.85
N THR A 165 -1.94 6.78 -8.40
CA THR A 165 -1.51 5.45 -8.03
C THR A 165 -1.05 4.81 -9.30
N PHE A 166 0.25 4.84 -9.49
CA PHE A 166 0.92 4.19 -10.58
C PHE A 166 0.55 2.70 -10.52
N SER A 167 -0.42 2.30 -11.33
CA SER A 167 -1.03 0.97 -11.24
C SER A 167 -0.22 -0.08 -11.97
N ASN A 168 0.54 0.32 -13.02
CA ASN A 168 1.46 -0.54 -13.75
C ASN A 168 2.56 0.26 -14.44
N CYS A 169 3.75 -0.33 -14.51
CA CYS A 169 4.84 0.24 -15.30
C CYS A 169 4.63 0.11 -16.81
N GLY A 170 4.97 1.18 -17.54
CA GLY A 170 4.72 1.33 -18.97
C GLY A 170 3.70 2.40 -19.34
N GLU A 171 2.92 2.89 -18.37
CA GLU A 171 2.04 4.06 -18.54
C GLU A 171 2.81 5.37 -18.34
N ASP A 172 2.27 6.45 -18.90
CA ASP A 172 2.82 7.80 -18.69
C ASP A 172 2.51 8.30 -17.27
N VAL A 173 3.48 8.95 -16.64
CA VAL A 173 3.34 9.62 -15.34
C VAL A 173 3.35 11.13 -15.55
N ILE A 174 2.30 11.81 -15.08
CA ILE A 174 2.19 13.27 -15.16
C ILE A 174 2.94 13.91 -14.00
N PHE A 175 3.95 14.73 -14.29
CA PHE A 175 4.70 15.50 -13.30
C PHE A 175 5.20 16.84 -13.89
N ASP A 176 5.10 17.94 -13.15
CA ASP A 176 5.40 19.32 -13.63
C ASP A 176 4.78 19.67 -15.00
N ASN A 177 3.49 19.33 -15.19
CA ASN A 177 2.76 19.52 -16.45
C ASN A 177 3.41 18.82 -17.67
N TYR A 178 4.13 17.73 -17.44
CA TYR A 178 4.76 16.93 -18.49
C TYR A 178 4.44 15.44 -18.27
N ASN A 179 4.18 14.73 -19.36
CA ASN A 179 3.94 13.28 -19.34
C ASN A 179 5.27 12.56 -19.54
N TYR A 180 5.77 11.90 -18.50
CA TYR A 180 6.97 11.08 -18.55
C TYR A 180 6.60 9.64 -18.87
N SER A 181 7.09 9.11 -19.98
CA SER A 181 6.93 7.69 -20.29
C SER A 181 7.81 6.83 -19.38
N THR A 182 7.28 5.69 -18.93
CA THR A 182 7.97 4.78 -18.00
C THR A 182 8.33 3.44 -18.66
N VAL A 183 9.27 2.72 -18.07
CA VAL A 183 9.71 1.40 -18.56
C VAL A 183 10.06 0.48 -17.40
N GLN A 184 9.55 -0.75 -17.47
CA GLN A 184 9.84 -1.80 -16.50
C GLN A 184 11.18 -2.45 -16.83
N ILE A 185 12.12 -2.44 -15.88
CA ILE A 185 13.41 -3.11 -16.00
C ILE A 185 13.61 -3.98 -14.76
N GLY A 186 13.42 -5.28 -14.91
CA GLY A 186 13.31 -6.20 -13.78
C GLY A 186 12.07 -5.88 -12.96
N ASN A 187 12.25 -5.64 -11.67
CA ASN A 187 11.16 -5.24 -10.76
C ASN A 187 11.07 -3.72 -10.59
N GLN A 188 11.96 -2.96 -11.22
CA GLN A 188 12.03 -1.51 -11.07
C GLN A 188 11.31 -0.82 -12.21
N CYS A 189 10.56 0.23 -11.89
CA CYS A 189 9.98 1.09 -12.90
C CYS A 189 10.76 2.39 -13.03
N TRP A 190 11.25 2.67 -14.24
CA TRP A 190 12.10 3.81 -14.52
C TRP A 190 11.42 4.81 -15.44
N PHE A 191 11.69 6.09 -15.27
CA PHE A 191 11.48 7.04 -16.36
C PHE A 191 12.31 6.58 -17.57
N SER A 192 11.70 6.55 -18.75
CA SER A 192 12.37 6.21 -20.01
C SER A 192 13.05 7.43 -20.67
N GLU A 193 12.93 8.60 -20.07
CA GLU A 193 13.63 9.82 -20.47
C GLU A 193 14.28 10.55 -19.28
N ASN A 194 15.14 11.53 -19.57
CA ASN A 194 15.80 12.32 -18.52
C ASN A 194 14.79 13.24 -17.82
N CYS A 195 14.96 13.46 -16.51
CA CYS A 195 14.11 14.38 -15.76
C CYS A 195 14.21 15.82 -16.29
N ARG A 196 13.06 16.46 -16.51
CA ARG A 196 12.95 17.82 -17.08
C ARG A 196 12.56 18.88 -16.06
N TYR A 197 12.33 18.48 -14.81
CA TYR A 197 11.96 19.39 -13.72
C TYR A 197 12.90 20.62 -13.69
N LEU A 198 12.33 21.81 -13.85
CA LEU A 198 13.09 23.05 -13.99
C LEU A 198 12.40 24.19 -13.23
N PRO A 199 12.53 24.24 -11.88
CA PRO A 199 11.91 25.27 -11.05
C PRO A 199 12.61 26.63 -11.18
N SER A 200 13.91 26.60 -11.48
CA SER A 200 14.73 27.77 -11.80
C SER A 200 15.78 27.36 -12.83
N VAL A 201 16.47 28.32 -13.44
CA VAL A 201 17.58 28.04 -14.36
C VAL A 201 18.73 28.98 -14.07
N SER A 202 19.95 28.45 -14.15
CA SER A 202 21.18 29.19 -13.87
C SER A 202 22.06 29.28 -15.13
N PRO A 203 22.77 30.41 -15.33
CA PRO A 203 23.77 30.49 -16.38
C PRO A 203 24.88 29.48 -16.12
N ALA A 204 25.54 28.99 -17.17
CA ALA A 204 26.52 27.92 -17.04
C ALA A 204 27.69 28.34 -16.15
N SER A 205 28.07 29.62 -16.17
CA SER A 205 29.13 30.18 -15.32
C SER A 205 28.83 30.11 -13.81
N SER A 206 27.56 30.03 -13.41
CA SER A 206 27.17 29.83 -12.01
C SER A 206 27.25 28.35 -11.64
N GLY A 207 27.61 28.07 -10.39
CA GLY A 207 27.68 26.70 -9.90
C GLY A 207 28.73 26.50 -8.82
N ASN A 208 28.37 25.75 -7.79
CA ASN A 208 29.30 25.27 -6.77
C ASN A 208 28.83 23.89 -6.26
N ALA A 209 29.51 23.37 -5.24
CA ALA A 209 29.24 22.06 -4.66
C ALA A 209 28.33 22.12 -3.41
N VAL A 210 27.70 23.27 -3.14
CA VAL A 210 26.93 23.54 -1.91
C VAL A 210 25.48 23.90 -2.23
N ASP A 211 25.27 24.88 -3.11
CA ASP A 211 23.94 25.36 -3.47
C ASP A 211 23.35 24.54 -4.63
N PRO A 212 22.01 24.41 -4.73
CA PRO A 212 21.36 23.73 -5.85
C PRO A 212 21.38 24.58 -7.12
N PHE A 213 21.73 23.97 -8.25
CA PHE A 213 21.72 24.61 -9.57
C PHE A 213 21.11 23.70 -10.64
N TYR A 214 20.41 24.34 -11.57
CA TYR A 214 19.70 23.72 -12.68
C TYR A 214 20.16 24.36 -13.98
N TYR A 215 20.54 23.56 -14.96
CA TYR A 215 21.11 24.04 -16.21
C TYR A 215 20.37 23.43 -17.40
N VAL A 216 20.23 24.24 -18.45
CA VAL A 216 19.87 23.75 -19.79
C VAL A 216 21.10 23.88 -20.66
N TYR A 217 21.45 22.81 -21.40
CA TYR A 217 22.69 22.78 -22.17
C TYR A 217 22.77 23.97 -23.14
N GLY A 218 23.81 24.79 -22.99
CA GLY A 218 24.05 25.96 -23.85
C GLY A 218 23.16 27.17 -23.59
N TYR A 219 22.35 27.16 -22.52
CA TYR A 219 21.57 28.32 -22.09
C TYR A 219 22.32 29.11 -21.00
N GLU A 220 22.38 30.43 -21.16
CA GLU A 220 23.14 31.34 -20.27
C GLU A 220 22.24 32.38 -19.57
N GLY A 221 20.92 32.25 -19.69
CA GLY A 221 19.97 33.16 -19.05
C GLY A 221 19.50 32.67 -17.68
N ALA A 222 18.48 33.37 -17.15
CA ALA A 222 17.81 33.03 -15.90
C ALA A 222 16.28 32.86 -16.07
N ASP A 223 15.77 32.96 -17.32
CA ASP A 223 14.34 32.85 -17.61
C ASP A 223 13.96 31.39 -17.90
N VAL A 224 13.12 30.81 -17.04
CA VAL A 224 12.70 29.42 -17.15
C VAL A 224 11.87 29.18 -18.42
N ALA A 225 10.99 30.10 -18.80
CA ALA A 225 10.14 29.92 -19.96
C ALA A 225 10.97 29.95 -21.26
N GLU A 226 11.95 30.85 -21.34
CA GLU A 226 12.91 30.89 -22.43
C GLU A 226 13.73 29.60 -22.48
N ALA A 227 14.27 29.13 -21.34
CA ALA A 227 15.04 27.90 -21.29
C ALA A 227 14.21 26.68 -21.72
N LYS A 228 12.95 26.57 -21.25
CA LYS A 228 12.00 25.51 -21.63
C LYS A 228 11.66 25.53 -23.14
N SER A 229 11.80 26.68 -23.81
CA SER A 229 11.57 26.82 -25.26
C SER A 229 12.76 26.36 -26.13
N THR A 230 13.93 26.11 -25.53
CA THR A 230 15.12 25.71 -26.28
C THR A 230 15.05 24.25 -26.76
N SER A 231 15.68 23.95 -27.90
CA SER A 231 15.75 22.58 -28.44
C SER A 231 16.53 21.62 -27.53
N ASN A 232 17.50 22.14 -26.78
CA ASN A 232 18.28 21.31 -25.86
C ASN A 232 17.46 20.89 -24.65
N TYR A 233 16.62 21.78 -24.10
CA TYR A 233 15.67 21.40 -23.06
C TYR A 233 14.67 20.36 -23.59
N SER A 234 14.06 20.62 -24.75
CA SER A 234 13.06 19.69 -25.32
C SER A 234 13.64 18.31 -25.65
N THR A 235 14.93 18.23 -26.01
CA THR A 235 15.58 16.96 -26.37
C THR A 235 16.20 16.25 -25.17
N TYR A 236 16.93 16.95 -24.31
CA TYR A 236 17.80 16.34 -23.30
C TYR A 236 17.34 16.56 -21.86
N GLY A 237 16.36 17.45 -21.65
CA GLY A 237 15.90 17.85 -20.32
C GLY A 237 16.91 18.77 -19.61
N THR A 238 16.94 18.65 -18.29
CA THR A 238 17.72 19.51 -17.40
C THR A 238 18.98 18.77 -16.92
N LEU A 239 20.05 19.53 -16.68
CA LEU A 239 21.25 19.07 -15.99
C LEU A 239 21.26 19.65 -14.58
N TYR A 240 21.55 18.82 -13.59
CA TYR A 240 21.49 19.16 -12.17
C TYR A 240 22.86 18.96 -11.54
N ASN A 241 23.24 19.85 -10.63
CA ASN A 241 24.33 19.52 -9.71
C ASN A 241 23.84 18.60 -8.58
N PHE A 242 24.77 18.00 -7.84
CA PHE A 242 24.41 17.03 -6.81
C PHE A 242 23.56 17.63 -5.67
N PRO A 243 23.84 18.84 -5.15
CA PRO A 243 22.93 19.50 -4.21
C PRO A 243 21.48 19.63 -4.72
N ALA A 244 21.27 19.89 -6.02
CA ALA A 244 19.92 19.99 -6.58
C ALA A 244 19.17 18.65 -6.55
N ILE A 245 19.82 17.52 -6.86
CA ILE A 245 19.14 16.20 -6.81
C ILE A 245 18.81 15.75 -5.40
N MET A 246 19.57 16.21 -4.41
CA MET A 246 19.37 15.85 -3.01
C MET A 246 18.22 16.60 -2.33
N LEU A 247 17.62 17.60 -2.99
CA LEU A 247 16.41 18.26 -2.47
C LEU A 247 15.18 17.34 -2.47
N GLY A 248 15.15 16.31 -3.32
CA GLY A 248 14.04 15.34 -3.38
C GLY A 248 12.77 15.83 -4.08
N GLU A 249 12.75 17.05 -4.63
CA GLU A 249 11.53 17.67 -5.20
C GLU A 249 11.32 17.36 -6.70
N MET A 250 12.24 16.62 -7.33
CA MET A 250 12.29 16.45 -8.78
C MET A 250 11.65 15.17 -9.31
N CYS A 251 11.05 14.38 -8.42
CA CYS A 251 10.32 13.17 -8.76
C CYS A 251 8.89 13.26 -8.21
N PRO A 252 7.89 12.69 -8.94
CA PRO A 252 6.53 12.60 -8.43
C PRO A 252 6.44 11.78 -7.13
N THR A 253 5.36 11.94 -6.38
CA THR A 253 5.10 11.14 -5.17
C THR A 253 5.15 9.64 -5.49
N GLY A 254 5.82 8.85 -4.65
CA GLY A 254 6.05 7.42 -4.88
C GLY A 254 7.24 7.11 -5.82
N TRP A 255 7.92 8.15 -6.30
CA TRP A 255 9.14 8.06 -7.10
C TRP A 255 10.30 8.78 -6.42
N HIS A 256 11.52 8.32 -6.66
CA HIS A 256 12.73 8.93 -6.12
C HIS A 256 13.89 8.93 -7.12
N ILE A 257 14.97 9.61 -6.75
CA ILE A 257 16.22 9.63 -7.51
C ILE A 257 17.01 8.35 -7.22
N PRO A 258 17.49 7.64 -8.25
CA PRO A 258 17.98 6.29 -8.12
C PRO A 258 19.18 6.19 -7.20
N THR A 259 19.13 5.26 -6.26
CA THR A 259 20.28 4.88 -5.44
C THR A 259 21.31 4.13 -6.28
N ASP A 260 22.53 4.03 -5.78
CA ASP A 260 23.58 3.33 -6.50
C ASP A 260 23.29 1.82 -6.55
N LEU A 261 22.61 1.29 -5.53
CA LEU A 261 22.14 -0.09 -5.48
C LEU A 261 21.07 -0.34 -6.54
N GLU A 262 20.10 0.56 -6.70
CA GLU A 262 19.07 0.43 -7.73
C GLU A 262 19.66 0.41 -9.15
N TRP A 263 20.67 1.24 -9.41
CA TRP A 263 21.43 1.16 -10.66
C TRP A 263 22.10 -0.19 -10.86
N GLN A 264 22.67 -0.77 -9.80
CA GLN A 264 23.30 -2.09 -9.87
C GLN A 264 22.27 -3.19 -10.14
N VAL A 265 21.06 -3.11 -9.55
CA VAL A 265 19.96 -4.04 -9.82
C VAL A 265 19.57 -4.01 -11.29
N LEU A 266 19.40 -2.82 -11.88
CA LEU A 266 19.17 -2.64 -13.31
C LEU A 266 20.30 -3.28 -14.14
N GLU A 267 21.55 -2.99 -13.81
CA GLU A 267 22.72 -3.51 -14.54
C GLU A 267 22.79 -5.04 -14.50
N VAL A 268 22.50 -5.65 -13.35
CA VAL A 268 22.45 -7.10 -13.16
C VAL A 268 21.29 -7.73 -13.93
N PHE A 269 20.10 -7.10 -13.92
CA PHE A 269 18.96 -7.56 -14.70
C PHE A 269 19.27 -7.62 -16.20
N LEU A 270 20.06 -6.66 -16.70
CA LEU A 270 20.54 -6.62 -18.08
C LEU A 270 21.71 -7.59 -18.35
N GLY A 271 22.02 -8.50 -17.42
CA GLY A 271 23.00 -9.57 -17.60
C GLY A 271 24.42 -9.25 -17.13
N MET A 272 24.63 -8.16 -16.38
CA MET A 272 25.92 -7.93 -15.70
C MET A 272 26.06 -8.86 -14.49
N SER A 273 27.26 -9.36 -14.22
CA SER A 273 27.47 -10.13 -12.98
C SER A 273 27.37 -9.19 -11.75
N PRO A 274 26.88 -9.66 -10.58
CA PRO A 274 26.86 -8.84 -9.36
C PRO A 274 28.26 -8.34 -8.92
N LEU A 275 29.31 -9.13 -9.19
CA LEU A 275 30.70 -8.74 -8.92
C LEU A 275 31.13 -7.57 -9.81
N ASP A 276 30.78 -7.61 -11.09
CA ASP A 276 31.02 -6.48 -11.99
C ASP A 276 30.15 -5.28 -11.57
N ALA A 277 28.86 -5.46 -11.29
CA ALA A 277 27.95 -4.37 -10.92
C ALA A 277 28.40 -3.59 -9.66
N SER A 278 29.17 -4.20 -8.77
CA SER A 278 29.76 -3.53 -7.60
C SER A 278 31.13 -2.87 -7.84
N SER A 279 31.96 -3.37 -8.75
CA SER A 279 33.37 -2.95 -9.02
C SER A 279 33.61 -1.62 -9.76
N THR A 280 34.17 -0.55 -9.19
CA THR A 280 34.43 0.74 -9.91
C THR A 280 35.11 0.65 -11.29
N GLY A 281 34.72 1.52 -12.24
CA GLY A 281 35.30 1.56 -13.58
C GLY A 281 34.31 1.21 -14.69
N PHE A 282 34.83 0.95 -15.91
CA PHE A 282 34.02 0.55 -17.08
C PHE A 282 33.76 -0.95 -17.05
N ARG A 283 32.48 -1.32 -17.05
CA ARG A 283 32.00 -2.66 -16.70
C ARG A 283 30.96 -3.18 -17.66
N GLY A 284 30.65 -4.46 -17.46
CA GLY A 284 29.73 -5.19 -18.32
C GLY A 284 30.33 -5.48 -19.68
N THR A 285 29.49 -6.03 -20.54
CA THR A 285 29.83 -6.46 -21.89
C THR A 285 29.05 -5.67 -22.93
N ASP A 286 27.76 -5.46 -22.70
CA ASP A 286 26.87 -4.74 -23.60
C ASP A 286 25.82 -3.83 -22.93
N GLN A 287 25.77 -3.77 -21.59
CA GLN A 287 24.71 -3.07 -20.85
C GLN A 287 24.62 -1.59 -21.25
N GLY A 288 25.75 -0.97 -21.60
CA GLY A 288 25.77 0.39 -22.12
C GLY A 288 25.06 0.53 -23.46
N ASN A 289 25.14 -0.46 -24.36
CA ASN A 289 24.34 -0.45 -25.59
C ASN A 289 22.86 -0.72 -25.31
N GLN A 290 22.54 -1.60 -24.36
CA GLN A 290 21.16 -1.93 -24.01
C GLN A 290 20.38 -0.74 -23.43
N ILE A 291 21.04 0.19 -22.72
CA ILE A 291 20.38 1.36 -22.11
C ILE A 291 20.48 2.66 -22.91
N LYS A 292 21.46 2.77 -23.83
CA LYS A 292 21.55 3.92 -24.73
C LYS A 292 20.35 3.98 -25.67
N SER A 293 19.90 5.20 -25.97
CA SER A 293 18.92 5.44 -27.03
C SER A 293 19.40 4.95 -28.41
N ILE A 294 18.44 4.59 -29.27
CA ILE A 294 18.70 4.21 -30.66
C ILE A 294 19.09 5.39 -31.58
N VAL A 295 19.01 6.61 -31.08
CA VAL A 295 19.30 7.86 -31.81
C VAL A 295 20.06 8.86 -30.95
N GLY A 296 20.70 9.84 -31.59
CA GLY A 296 21.34 10.99 -30.94
C GLY A 296 22.83 10.81 -30.60
N TRP A 297 23.37 9.60 -30.63
CA TRP A 297 24.79 9.35 -30.36
C TRP A 297 25.63 9.52 -31.62
N SER A 298 26.61 10.43 -31.58
CA SER A 298 27.56 10.64 -32.67
C SER A 298 28.48 9.43 -32.88
N ASN A 299 28.76 8.69 -31.81
CA ASN A 299 29.71 7.59 -31.80
C ASN A 299 29.01 6.30 -31.38
N ASN A 300 28.16 5.74 -32.25
CA ASN A 300 27.42 4.49 -32.05
C ASN A 300 26.24 4.59 -31.06
N ASN A 301 25.03 4.59 -31.63
CA ASN A 301 23.77 4.49 -30.89
C ASN A 301 23.70 3.18 -30.09
N GLY A 302 22.79 3.15 -29.11
CA GLY A 302 22.45 1.92 -28.40
C GLY A 302 21.52 1.02 -29.21
N THR A 303 21.32 -0.19 -28.70
CA THR A 303 20.24 -1.08 -29.12
C THR A 303 18.94 -0.75 -28.42
N ASN A 304 19.01 -0.09 -27.26
CA ASN A 304 17.89 0.26 -26.40
C ASN A 304 16.96 -0.91 -26.05
N THR A 305 17.49 -2.13 -25.96
CA THR A 305 16.69 -3.33 -25.66
C THR A 305 16.08 -3.30 -24.26
N SER A 306 16.59 -2.44 -23.37
CA SER A 306 16.00 -2.19 -22.05
C SER A 306 14.83 -1.20 -22.07
N GLY A 307 14.64 -0.44 -23.15
CA GLY A 307 13.70 0.69 -23.23
C GLY A 307 14.11 1.93 -22.42
N PHE A 308 15.24 1.90 -21.69
CA PHE A 308 15.73 3.03 -20.89
C PHE A 308 16.03 4.28 -21.74
N SER A 309 16.44 4.18 -23.00
CA SER A 309 16.55 5.32 -23.92
C SER A 309 17.45 6.48 -23.44
N ALA A 310 18.62 6.19 -22.85
CA ALA A 310 19.56 7.22 -22.40
C ALA A 310 20.11 8.05 -23.57
N LEU A 311 19.81 9.35 -23.57
CA LEU A 311 20.30 10.32 -24.55
C LEU A 311 21.65 10.93 -24.14
N PRO A 312 22.54 11.26 -25.11
CA PRO A 312 23.86 11.82 -24.83
C PRO A 312 23.81 13.33 -24.55
N ALA A 313 23.25 13.70 -23.40
CA ALA A 313 23.05 15.08 -22.94
C ALA A 313 24.35 15.83 -22.61
N GLY A 314 25.51 15.16 -22.64
CA GLY A 314 26.77 15.75 -22.20
C GLY A 314 26.78 16.03 -20.71
N TYR A 315 27.49 17.09 -20.31
CA TYR A 315 27.53 17.57 -18.93
C TYR A 315 28.00 19.02 -18.84
N ARG A 316 27.75 19.67 -17.71
CA ARG A 316 28.37 20.94 -17.31
C ARG A 316 29.48 20.67 -16.30
N ASN A 317 30.69 21.19 -16.53
CA ASN A 317 31.78 21.06 -15.56
C ASN A 317 31.72 22.16 -14.48
N PRO A 318 32.42 22.03 -13.34
CA PRO A 318 32.44 23.03 -12.28
C PRO A 318 32.84 24.46 -12.71
N THR A 319 33.63 24.59 -13.79
CA THR A 319 34.09 25.90 -14.30
C THR A 319 33.10 26.57 -15.24
N GLY A 320 31.94 25.96 -15.49
CA GLY A 320 30.86 26.56 -16.28
C GLY A 320 30.91 26.31 -17.77
N VAL A 321 31.57 25.24 -18.18
CA VAL A 321 31.66 24.85 -19.59
C VAL A 321 30.88 23.55 -19.81
N PHE A 322 30.06 23.55 -20.86
CA PHE A 322 29.37 22.37 -21.32
C PHE A 322 30.25 21.52 -22.25
N TYR A 323 30.21 20.20 -22.09
CA TYR A 323 31.00 19.27 -22.88
C TYR A 323 30.18 18.07 -23.34
N SER A 324 30.67 17.45 -24.42
CA SER A 324 30.31 16.09 -24.84
C SER A 324 28.84 15.86 -25.23
N LEU A 325 28.08 16.90 -25.59
CA LEU A 325 26.77 16.73 -26.22
C LEU A 325 26.88 15.79 -27.43
N GLY A 326 25.91 14.89 -27.58
CA GLY A 326 25.93 13.88 -28.65
C GLY A 326 26.91 12.72 -28.42
N ASN A 327 27.81 12.80 -27.43
CA ASN A 327 28.92 11.85 -27.27
C ASN A 327 28.93 11.08 -25.95
N GLN A 328 28.44 11.69 -24.88
CA GLN A 328 28.44 11.11 -23.54
C GLN A 328 27.13 11.44 -22.82
N ALA A 329 26.67 10.52 -21.98
CA ALA A 329 25.60 10.76 -21.02
C ALA A 329 26.15 10.51 -19.62
N TYR A 330 25.83 11.38 -18.68
CA TYR A 330 26.13 11.22 -17.26
C TYR A 330 24.81 11.23 -16.49
N LEU A 331 24.66 10.27 -15.59
CA LEU A 331 23.42 10.04 -14.86
C LEU A 331 23.76 9.92 -13.38
N TRP A 332 23.22 10.83 -12.58
CA TRP A 332 23.45 10.83 -11.14
C TRP A 332 22.82 9.63 -10.44
N SER A 333 23.40 9.30 -9.29
CA SER A 333 22.74 8.54 -8.23
C SER A 333 22.58 9.42 -7.00
N SER A 334 21.55 9.19 -6.19
CA SER A 334 21.36 9.82 -4.87
C SER A 334 22.33 9.30 -3.79
N SER A 335 23.08 8.22 -4.07
CA SER A 335 24.04 7.65 -3.13
C SER A 335 25.43 8.29 -3.24
N VAL A 336 26.12 8.38 -2.10
CA VAL A 336 27.53 8.82 -2.01
C VAL A 336 28.45 7.66 -1.63
N SER A 337 29.73 7.80 -1.93
CA SER A 337 30.79 6.90 -1.46
C SER A 337 31.13 7.13 0.00
N GLU A 338 31.98 6.28 0.57
CA GLU A 338 32.54 6.46 1.91
C GLU A 338 33.31 7.78 2.08
N LEU A 339 33.80 8.35 0.98
CA LEU A 339 34.48 9.66 0.95
C LEU A 339 33.51 10.83 0.72
N SER A 340 32.19 10.58 0.78
CA SER A 340 31.14 11.59 0.52
C SER A 340 31.15 12.16 -0.90
N GLU A 341 31.66 11.40 -1.87
CA GLU A 341 31.60 11.76 -3.28
C GLU A 341 30.43 11.04 -3.96
N PRO A 342 29.59 11.75 -4.73
CA PRO A 342 28.41 11.17 -5.34
C PRO A 342 28.74 10.17 -6.43
N TRP A 343 28.00 9.07 -6.45
CA TRP A 343 28.08 8.09 -7.53
C TRP A 343 27.36 8.59 -8.77
N ALA A 344 27.91 8.29 -9.94
CA ALA A 344 27.23 8.49 -11.21
C ALA A 344 27.56 7.36 -12.20
N ARG A 345 26.66 7.20 -13.17
CA ARG A 345 26.91 6.42 -14.37
C ARG A 345 27.36 7.31 -15.51
N LYS A 346 28.29 6.82 -16.33
CA LYS A 346 28.67 7.43 -17.60
C LYS A 346 28.56 6.42 -18.74
N LEU A 347 27.90 6.87 -19.80
CA LEU A 347 27.80 6.20 -21.09
C LEU A 347 28.61 6.96 -22.13
N LYS A 348 29.20 6.21 -23.06
CA LYS A 348 29.93 6.72 -24.23
C LYS A 348 29.69 5.77 -25.40
N GLY A 349 30.39 5.99 -26.51
CA GLY A 349 30.20 5.14 -27.70
C GLY A 349 30.50 3.64 -27.55
N GLY A 350 31.21 3.24 -26.50
CA GLY A 350 31.45 1.83 -26.19
C GLY A 350 30.22 1.11 -25.61
N PRO A 351 30.29 -0.23 -25.50
CA PRO A 351 29.17 -1.06 -25.04
C PRO A 351 29.07 -1.16 -23.51
N ARG A 352 30.05 -0.60 -22.78
CA ARG A 352 30.20 -0.70 -21.33
C ARG A 352 29.70 0.53 -20.60
N ILE A 353 29.29 0.35 -19.35
CA ILE A 353 28.87 1.43 -18.45
C ILE A 353 30.02 1.75 -17.50
N LEU A 354 30.34 3.03 -17.31
CA LEU A 354 31.23 3.46 -16.22
C LEU A 354 30.39 3.74 -14.98
N ARG A 355 30.76 3.17 -13.84
CA ARG A 355 30.34 3.66 -12.52
C ARG A 355 31.55 4.18 -11.77
N ASN A 356 31.49 5.45 -11.37
CA ASN A 356 32.55 6.14 -10.64
C ASN A 356 31.95 7.26 -9.79
N VAL A 357 32.78 7.84 -8.91
CA VAL A 357 32.46 9.05 -8.16
C VAL A 357 32.91 10.30 -8.92
N PHE A 358 32.21 11.41 -8.70
CA PHE A 358 32.47 12.69 -9.36
C PHE A 358 32.31 13.88 -8.42
N ASN A 359 32.83 15.05 -8.81
CA ASN A 359 32.64 16.27 -8.04
C ASN A 359 31.15 16.70 -8.03
N GLN A 360 30.65 17.13 -6.88
CA GLN A 360 29.25 17.50 -6.69
C GLN A 360 28.79 18.72 -7.52
N GLY A 361 29.72 19.57 -7.97
CA GLY A 361 29.44 20.75 -8.80
C GLY A 361 29.32 20.48 -10.31
N PHE A 362 29.44 19.22 -10.75
CA PHE A 362 29.13 18.84 -12.12
C PHE A 362 27.61 18.89 -12.36
N GLY A 363 27.18 19.36 -13.53
CA GLY A 363 25.79 19.26 -13.98
C GLY A 363 25.59 18.01 -14.82
N TYR A 364 24.89 17.01 -14.30
CA TYR A 364 24.54 15.77 -14.99
C TYR A 364 23.02 15.57 -15.05
N SER A 365 22.57 14.69 -15.95
CA SER A 365 21.16 14.28 -16.00
C SER A 365 20.84 13.36 -14.82
N THR A 366 19.55 13.17 -14.56
CA THR A 366 19.05 12.16 -13.63
C THR A 366 17.71 11.64 -14.13
N ARG A 367 17.18 10.61 -13.46
CA ARG A 367 15.89 10.00 -13.73
C ARG A 367 15.19 9.68 -12.42
N CYS A 368 13.88 9.48 -12.50
CA CYS A 368 13.10 8.97 -11.38
C CYS A 368 12.88 7.47 -11.55
N ILE A 369 12.82 6.77 -10.43
CA ILE A 369 12.48 5.36 -10.30
C ILE A 369 11.39 5.20 -9.23
N SER A 370 10.55 4.18 -9.39
CA SER A 370 9.64 3.66 -8.37
C SER A 370 9.84 2.15 -8.31
N ASP A 371 9.98 1.58 -7.11
CA ASP A 371 10.26 0.17 -6.88
C ASP A 371 9.59 -0.43 -5.64
#